data_AF-A0A0K2USJ1-F1
#
_entry.id   AF-A0A0K2USJ1-F1
#
_cell.length_a   1.000
_cell.length_b   1.000
_cell.length_c   1.000
_cell.angle_alpha   90.00
_cell.angle_beta   90.00
_cell.angle_gamma   90.00
#
_symmetry.space_group_name_H-M   'P 1'
#
loop_
_entity.id
_entity.type
_entity.pdbx_description
1 polymer ?
#
loop_
_entity_poly.entity_id
_entity_poly.type
_entity_poly.pdbx_seq_one_letter_code
_entity_poly.pdbx_strand_id
1 'polypeptide(L)'
;MKLLSEEEESSNGSESFSSGSDQSRRRSNNQNRSHGNGLKLGIIRLGRAGGKTKYALLDEKDISLVDEYTFEARLEIDKNGCGARIDAYAYIFDKGRASGQNVHELLWEKHRGGIAPSFRVVHKNGISVDNRLDNLILVPESSATHWYRVPYRKSSTSTGAQRNTSSLSIQQPQSSTKERESSLYWMAIAQLPPEPMDDHFMTGEPNNVLRYYNSNGEIVEEDDDSFSYYECRHPPCTRIEQELREFSICGRCQEARYCGINCQQRDWLVHKKFCREKRRAFPIFLERSPER
;
A
#
# COMPACT_ATOMS: atom_id res chain seq x y z
N MET A 1 25.46 -39.03 14.77
CA MET A 1 26.48 -40.11 14.80
C MET A 1 26.12 -41.18 13.78
N LYS A 2 26.85 -41.21 12.67
CA LYS A 2 27.20 -42.43 11.93
C LYS A 2 28.46 -42.07 11.13
N LEU A 3 29.58 -42.52 11.66
CA LEU A 3 30.90 -42.56 11.03
C LEU A 3 30.88 -43.68 9.98
N LEU A 4 31.53 -43.47 8.85
CA LEU A 4 32.44 -44.45 8.24
C LEU A 4 33.47 -43.69 7.37
N SER A 5 34.72 -43.79 7.84
CA SER A 5 36.03 -43.74 7.15
C SER A 5 36.07 -44.67 5.91
N GLU A 6 37.05 -44.70 4.99
CA GLU A 6 38.50 -44.38 4.94
C GLU A 6 38.89 -44.39 3.44
N GLU A 7 39.80 -43.48 3.01
CA GLU A 7 41.14 -43.74 2.40
C GLU A 7 41.13 -43.81 0.86
N GLU A 8 41.70 -42.81 0.17
CA GLU A 8 43.13 -42.61 -0.20
C GLU A 8 43.65 -43.63 -1.21
N GLU A 9 44.01 -43.18 -2.43
CA GLU A 9 45.41 -43.23 -2.89
C GLU A 9 45.63 -42.44 -4.20
N SER A 10 46.86 -41.95 -4.29
CA SER A 10 47.46 -41.01 -5.23
C SER A 10 48.22 -41.67 -6.38
N SER A 11 48.44 -40.94 -7.49
CA SER A 11 49.70 -40.87 -8.29
C SER A 11 49.45 -40.06 -9.58
N ASN A 12 50.07 -38.89 -9.79
CA ASN A 12 51.44 -38.55 -10.25
C ASN A 12 51.73 -38.78 -11.75
N GLY A 13 52.25 -37.72 -12.41
CA GLY A 13 52.91 -37.70 -13.73
C GLY A 13 52.63 -36.40 -14.50
N SER A 14 53.38 -35.31 -14.34
CA SER A 14 54.73 -34.97 -14.85
C SER A 14 54.77 -34.35 -16.27
N GLU A 15 55.29 -33.12 -16.31
CA GLU A 15 56.08 -32.44 -17.39
C GLU A 15 55.32 -31.81 -18.59
N SER A 16 55.71 -30.68 -19.20
CA SER A 16 56.99 -29.96 -19.30
C SER A 16 56.82 -28.47 -19.69
N PHE A 17 57.88 -27.68 -19.40
CA PHE A 17 58.13 -26.28 -19.77
C PHE A 17 58.21 -26.00 -21.28
N SER A 18 57.81 -24.80 -21.69
CA SER A 18 58.52 -24.03 -22.74
C SER A 18 58.25 -22.53 -22.62
N SER A 19 59.34 -21.76 -22.52
CA SER A 19 59.45 -20.31 -22.43
C SER A 19 59.31 -19.65 -23.81
N GLY A 20 58.68 -18.46 -23.84
CA GLY A 20 58.59 -17.62 -25.03
C GLY A 20 57.96 -16.27 -24.70
N SER A 21 58.80 -15.29 -24.45
CA SER A 21 58.48 -13.87 -24.25
C SER A 21 58.02 -13.21 -25.53
N ASP A 22 56.87 -12.52 -25.54
CA ASP A 22 56.78 -11.26 -26.28
C ASP A 22 55.69 -10.31 -25.76
N GLN A 23 56.08 -9.04 -25.63
CA GLN A 23 55.27 -7.93 -25.17
C GLN A 23 54.53 -7.33 -26.36
N SER A 24 53.22 -7.15 -26.24
CA SER A 24 52.44 -5.99 -26.74
C SER A 24 51.09 -6.39 -27.29
N ARG A 25 50.05 -6.12 -26.50
CA ARG A 25 48.84 -5.37 -26.91
C ARG A 25 47.86 -5.39 -25.74
N ARG A 26 48.03 -4.41 -24.84
CA ARG A 26 46.99 -3.98 -23.91
C ARG A 26 45.82 -3.44 -24.74
N ARG A 27 44.86 -4.30 -25.07
CA ARG A 27 43.50 -3.85 -25.39
C ARG A 27 42.83 -3.54 -24.07
N SER A 28 42.77 -2.26 -23.74
CA SER A 28 41.91 -1.72 -22.69
C SER A 28 40.47 -2.08 -23.01
N ASN A 29 39.98 -3.20 -22.47
CA ASN A 29 38.56 -3.43 -22.32
C ASN A 29 38.08 -2.50 -21.20
N ASN A 30 37.89 -1.24 -21.58
CA ASN A 30 37.10 -0.30 -20.82
C ASN A 30 35.64 -0.74 -20.97
N GLN A 31 35.28 -1.84 -20.29
CA GLN A 31 33.89 -2.15 -20.05
C GLN A 31 33.37 -1.06 -19.13
N ASN A 32 32.66 -0.11 -19.72
CA ASN A 32 31.71 0.74 -19.05
C ASN A 32 30.85 -0.14 -18.13
N ARG A 33 31.26 -0.24 -16.87
CA ARG A 33 30.32 -0.50 -15.77
C ARG A 33 29.49 0.77 -15.66
N SER A 34 28.50 0.90 -16.55
CA SER A 34 27.28 1.60 -16.19
C SER A 34 26.75 0.84 -14.98
N HIS A 35 27.09 1.31 -13.79
CA HIS A 35 26.33 1.01 -12.60
C HIS A 35 24.96 1.57 -12.90
N GLY A 36 24.09 0.73 -13.46
CA GLY A 36 22.67 0.94 -13.33
C GLY A 36 22.45 0.92 -11.84
N ASN A 37 22.45 2.10 -11.22
CA ASN A 37 22.06 2.28 -9.83
C ASN A 37 20.60 1.86 -9.77
N GLY A 38 20.36 0.56 -9.66
CA GLY A 38 19.04 0.00 -9.45
C GLY A 38 18.53 0.60 -8.16
N LEU A 39 17.36 1.23 -8.24
CA LEU A 39 16.68 1.75 -7.07
C LEU A 39 16.35 0.55 -6.16
N LYS A 40 17.13 0.33 -5.11
CA LYS A 40 16.86 -0.70 -4.11
C LYS A 40 15.96 -0.11 -3.04
N LEU A 41 14.81 -0.76 -2.82
CA LEU A 41 13.80 -0.36 -1.86
C LEU A 41 13.47 -1.53 -0.95
N GLY A 42 13.12 -1.22 0.30
CA GLY A 42 12.52 -2.18 1.21
C GLY A 42 11.00 -2.25 1.00
N ILE A 43 10.45 -3.47 0.98
CA ILE A 43 9.00 -3.70 1.07
C ILE A 43 8.74 -4.44 2.37
N ILE A 44 8.04 -3.79 3.30
CA ILE A 44 7.69 -4.37 4.60
C ILE A 44 6.23 -4.79 4.59
N ARG A 45 5.94 -6.02 5.01
CA ARG A 45 4.57 -6.50 5.25
C ARG A 45 4.07 -5.95 6.59
N LEU A 46 2.98 -5.19 6.56
CA LEU A 46 2.35 -4.55 7.73
C LEU A 46 1.23 -5.40 8.35
N GLY A 47 0.88 -6.53 7.75
CA GLY A 47 -0.26 -7.36 8.15
C GLY A 47 -1.57 -6.97 7.47
N ARG A 48 -2.69 -7.53 7.93
CA ARG A 48 -4.02 -7.33 7.32
C ARG A 48 -4.74 -6.10 7.91
N ALA A 49 -5.21 -5.20 7.05
CA ALA A 49 -6.14 -4.12 7.39
C ALA A 49 -7.14 -3.93 6.24
N GLY A 50 -8.39 -3.55 6.53
CA GLY A 50 -9.43 -3.42 5.48
C GLY A 50 -9.68 -4.70 4.66
N GLY A 51 -9.39 -5.86 5.25
CA GLY A 51 -9.55 -7.17 4.60
C GLY A 51 -8.41 -7.60 3.66
N LYS A 52 -7.33 -6.80 3.53
CA LYS A 52 -6.19 -7.11 2.65
C LYS A 52 -4.85 -6.95 3.37
N THR A 53 -3.85 -7.72 2.94
CA THR A 53 -2.46 -7.53 3.37
C THR A 53 -1.96 -6.17 2.91
N LYS A 54 -1.32 -5.44 3.81
CA LYS A 54 -0.73 -4.13 3.57
C LYS A 54 0.77 -4.22 3.56
N TYR A 55 1.37 -3.33 2.79
CA TYR A 55 2.81 -3.21 2.67
C TYR A 55 3.22 -1.74 2.76
N ALA A 56 4.40 -1.48 3.30
CA ALA A 56 5.06 -0.19 3.30
C ALA A 56 6.31 -0.22 2.42
N LEU A 57 6.62 0.91 1.78
CA LEU A 57 7.92 1.12 1.16
C LEU A 57 8.86 1.87 2.10
N LEU A 58 10.12 1.44 2.14
CA LEU A 58 11.24 2.10 2.78
C LEU A 58 12.40 2.30 1.80
N ASP A 59 13.24 3.30 2.07
CA ASP A 59 14.54 3.44 1.42
C ASP A 59 15.51 2.33 1.88
N GLU A 60 16.50 1.99 1.05
CA GLU A 60 17.49 0.94 1.35
C GLU A 60 18.16 1.13 2.73
N LYS A 61 18.53 2.37 3.06
CA LYS A 61 19.21 2.71 4.32
C LYS A 61 18.36 2.49 5.57
N ASP A 62 17.05 2.32 5.41
CA ASP A 62 16.10 2.18 6.51
C ASP A 62 15.57 0.75 6.67
N ILE A 63 15.99 -0.17 5.80
CA ILE A 63 15.61 -1.58 5.88
C ILE A 63 15.98 -2.19 7.24
N SER A 64 17.12 -1.82 7.83
CA SER A 64 17.57 -2.36 9.12
C SER A 64 16.67 -2.00 10.31
N LEU A 65 15.69 -1.09 10.14
CA LEU A 65 14.71 -0.81 11.19
C LEU A 65 13.90 -2.07 11.58
N VAL A 66 13.81 -3.07 10.70
CA VAL A 66 13.15 -4.36 11.01
C VAL A 66 13.83 -5.15 12.13
N ASP A 67 15.09 -4.83 12.45
CA ASP A 67 15.83 -5.51 13.52
C ASP A 67 15.42 -4.99 14.91
N GLU A 68 14.89 -3.76 15.00
CA GLU A 68 14.54 -3.09 16.26
C GLU A 68 13.03 -2.84 16.41
N TYR A 69 12.33 -2.72 15.28
CA TYR A 69 10.93 -2.34 15.22
C TYR A 69 10.06 -3.45 14.65
N THR A 70 8.89 -3.61 15.26
CA THR A 70 7.78 -4.32 14.63
C THR A 70 6.90 -3.32 13.89
N PHE A 71 6.43 -3.69 12.70
CA PHE A 71 5.60 -2.86 11.84
C PHE A 71 4.19 -3.42 11.72
N GLU A 72 3.18 -2.55 11.80
CA GLU A 72 1.78 -2.91 11.62
C GLU A 72 1.01 -1.85 10.82
N ALA A 73 -0.08 -2.27 10.18
CA ALA A 73 -0.99 -1.37 9.49
C ALA A 73 -1.98 -0.78 10.51
N ARG A 74 -2.04 0.55 10.61
CA ARG A 74 -2.98 1.23 11.48
C ARG A 74 -4.02 1.96 10.66
N LEU A 75 -5.30 1.72 10.95
CA LEU A 75 -6.39 2.50 10.38
C LEU A 75 -6.58 3.77 11.21
N GLU A 76 -6.50 4.91 10.55
CA GLU A 76 -6.90 6.20 11.09
C GLU A 76 -8.23 6.62 10.47
N ILE A 77 -9.22 6.94 11.31
CA ILE A 77 -10.49 7.50 10.87
C ILE A 77 -10.51 8.96 11.26
N ASP A 78 -10.76 9.84 10.28
CA ASP A 78 -10.91 11.25 10.55
C ASP A 78 -12.27 11.51 11.22
N LYS A 79 -12.23 11.95 12.48
CA LYS A 79 -13.41 12.31 13.28
C LYS A 79 -14.26 13.43 12.66
N ASN A 80 -13.67 14.21 11.74
CA ASN A 80 -14.36 15.27 11.01
C ASN A 80 -15.00 14.77 9.71
N GLY A 81 -15.00 13.45 9.46
CA GLY A 81 -15.63 12.85 8.28
C GLY A 81 -14.80 13.03 7.00
N CYS A 82 -13.48 13.17 7.09
CA CYS A 82 -12.61 13.18 5.90
C CYS A 82 -12.15 11.77 5.46
N GLY A 83 -12.92 10.74 5.82
CA GLY A 83 -12.68 9.36 5.46
C GLY A 83 -11.74 8.61 6.41
N ALA A 84 -11.31 7.43 5.94
CA ALA A 84 -10.35 6.59 6.64
C ALA A 84 -9.08 6.41 5.82
N ARG A 85 -7.94 6.27 6.50
CA ARG A 85 -6.61 6.08 5.91
C ARG A 85 -5.87 4.98 6.63
N ILE A 86 -5.04 4.23 5.90
CA ILE A 86 -4.14 3.26 6.52
C ILE A 86 -2.74 3.84 6.51
N ASP A 87 -2.16 4.00 7.69
CA ASP A 87 -0.77 4.41 7.86
C ASP A 87 0.09 3.22 8.30
N ALA A 88 1.39 3.31 8.03
CA ALA A 88 2.37 2.38 8.59
C ALA A 88 2.74 2.83 10.00
N TYR A 89 2.62 1.93 10.97
CA TYR A 89 2.92 2.17 12.37
C TYR A 89 4.05 1.25 12.81
N ALA A 90 4.98 1.76 13.62
CA ALA A 90 6.11 1.00 14.11
C ALA A 90 6.26 1.16 15.62
N TYR A 91 6.60 0.09 16.31
CA TYR A 91 6.89 0.08 17.74
C TYR A 91 8.12 -0.76 18.04
N ILE A 92 8.86 -0.39 19.08
CA ILE A 92 10.09 -1.09 19.47
C ILE A 92 9.69 -2.46 20.02
N PHE A 93 10.31 -3.53 19.51
CA PHE A 93 9.97 -4.92 19.85
C PHE A 93 9.90 -5.15 21.36
N ASP A 94 10.95 -4.80 22.10
CA ASP A 94 11.05 -5.04 23.55
C ASP A 94 10.10 -4.18 24.41
N LYS A 95 9.67 -3.03 23.88
CA LYS A 95 8.80 -2.09 24.60
C LYS A 95 7.32 -2.26 24.25
N GLY A 96 7.03 -3.03 23.20
CA GLY A 96 5.69 -3.24 22.69
C GLY A 96 5.01 -1.96 22.18
N ARG A 97 3.69 -2.07 21.92
CA ARG A 97 2.87 -1.04 21.26
C ARG A 97 2.83 0.32 21.94
N ALA A 98 3.09 0.38 23.25
CA ALA A 98 3.14 1.64 24.00
C ALA A 98 4.27 2.58 23.51
N SER A 99 5.30 2.03 22.86
CA SER A 99 6.39 2.80 22.23
C SER A 99 6.09 3.22 20.78
N GLY A 100 4.88 2.95 20.30
CA GLY A 100 4.56 3.06 18.89
C GLY A 100 4.45 4.49 18.37
N GLN A 101 4.82 4.66 17.11
CA GLN A 101 4.69 5.92 16.38
C GLN A 101 4.48 5.66 14.88
N ASN A 102 4.07 6.70 14.15
CA ASN A 102 3.93 6.64 12.71
C ASN A 102 5.29 6.50 12.03
N VAL A 103 5.40 5.59 11.05
CA VAL A 103 6.68 5.30 10.36
C VAL A 103 7.20 6.54 9.62
N HIS A 104 6.33 7.33 9.01
CA HIS A 104 6.74 8.55 8.32
C HIS A 104 7.31 9.62 9.27
N GLU A 105 6.81 9.70 10.51
CA GLU A 105 7.37 10.58 11.54
C GLU A 105 8.70 10.04 12.06
N LEU A 106 8.78 8.74 12.37
CA LEU A 106 10.01 8.05 12.78
C LEU A 106 11.16 8.30 11.80
N LEU A 107 10.90 8.10 10.50
CA LEU A 107 11.91 8.31 9.45
C LEU A 107 12.27 9.79 9.29
N TRP A 108 11.28 10.68 9.41
CA TRP A 108 11.56 12.11 9.36
C TRP A 108 12.48 12.53 10.50
N GLU A 109 12.15 12.16 11.74
CA GLU A 109 12.95 12.53 12.91
C GLU A 109 14.36 11.96 12.83
N LYS A 110 14.49 10.70 12.40
CA LYS A 110 15.78 10.02 12.19
C LYS A 110 16.69 10.74 11.18
N HIS A 111 16.14 11.27 10.09
CA HIS A 111 16.94 11.77 8.95
C HIS A 111 16.93 13.30 8.77
N ARG A 112 15.91 13.99 9.26
CA ARG A 112 15.68 15.43 9.07
C ARG A 112 15.51 16.19 10.39
N GLY A 113 15.56 15.51 11.54
CA GLY A 113 15.44 16.11 12.86
C GLY A 113 13.99 16.29 13.32
N GLY A 114 13.82 16.92 14.48
CA GLY A 114 12.53 16.98 15.17
C GLY A 114 11.41 17.67 14.38
N ILE A 115 10.17 17.29 14.72
CA ILE A 115 8.95 17.89 14.20
C ILE A 115 8.51 19.02 15.15
N ALA A 116 8.42 20.25 14.65
CA ALA A 116 7.98 21.37 15.46
C ALA A 116 6.50 21.25 15.86
N PRO A 117 6.09 21.78 17.03
CA PRO A 117 4.67 21.84 17.39
C PRO A 117 3.85 22.51 16.28
N SER A 118 2.66 21.98 16.00
CA SER A 118 1.78 22.42 14.89
C SER A 118 2.31 22.12 13.48
N PHE A 119 3.24 21.19 13.34
CA PHE A 119 3.63 20.63 12.04
C PHE A 119 3.40 19.12 12.03
N ARG A 120 3.14 18.58 10.85
CA ARG A 120 3.02 17.14 10.60
C ARG A 120 3.77 16.74 9.34
N VAL A 121 4.25 15.50 9.34
CA VAL A 121 4.87 14.89 8.17
C VAL A 121 3.79 14.23 7.33
N VAL A 122 3.83 14.46 6.03
CA VAL A 122 2.85 13.95 5.07
C VAL A 122 3.52 13.41 3.81
N HIS A 123 2.77 12.61 3.05
CA HIS A 123 3.25 11.95 1.83
C HIS A 123 2.90 12.78 0.59
N LYS A 124 3.92 13.21 -0.17
CA LYS A 124 3.75 14.04 -1.39
C LYS A 124 2.86 13.37 -2.43
N ASN A 125 2.93 12.06 -2.58
CA ASN A 125 2.09 11.31 -3.52
C ASN A 125 0.70 10.94 -2.96
N GLY A 126 0.42 11.26 -1.70
CA GLY A 126 -0.83 10.92 -1.02
C GLY A 126 -1.03 9.42 -0.75
N ILE A 127 0.03 8.61 -0.82
CA ILE A 127 0.05 7.20 -0.43
C ILE A 127 0.72 7.09 0.94
N SER A 128 -0.08 6.90 1.97
CA SER A 128 0.29 6.88 3.40
C SER A 128 1.27 5.79 3.84
N VAL A 129 1.56 4.86 2.95
CA VAL A 129 2.45 3.72 3.20
C VAL A 129 3.69 3.75 2.29
N ASP A 130 3.86 4.78 1.47
CA ASP A 130 5.09 5.03 0.70
C ASP A 130 6.04 5.93 1.51
N ASN A 131 6.70 5.35 2.51
CA ASN A 131 7.49 6.10 3.49
C ASN A 131 8.92 6.43 3.02
N ARG A 132 9.19 6.40 1.71
CA ARG A 132 10.48 6.84 1.16
C ARG A 132 10.72 8.31 1.50
N LEU A 133 11.93 8.65 1.91
CA LEU A 133 12.24 9.96 2.47
C LEU A 133 12.07 11.11 1.46
N ASP A 134 12.26 10.83 0.18
CA ASP A 134 12.01 11.75 -0.92
C ASP A 134 10.51 12.09 -1.09
N ASN A 135 9.63 11.16 -0.71
CA ASN A 135 8.17 11.29 -0.72
C ASN A 135 7.63 11.98 0.54
N LEU A 136 8.43 12.15 1.60
CA LEU A 136 8.00 12.84 2.82
C LEU A 136 8.22 14.35 2.75
N ILE A 137 7.27 15.12 3.28
CA ILE A 137 7.34 16.56 3.44
C ILE A 137 6.72 16.99 4.78
N LEU A 138 7.31 18.00 5.41
CA LEU A 138 6.77 18.63 6.62
C LEU A 138 5.84 19.77 6.22
N VAL A 139 4.63 19.79 6.76
CA VAL A 139 3.62 20.80 6.47
C VAL A 139 3.00 21.32 7.77
N PRO A 140 2.43 22.54 7.78
CA PRO A 140 1.63 23.00 8.91
C PRO A 140 0.46 22.04 9.17
N GLU A 141 0.09 21.90 10.45
CA GLU A 141 -1.01 21.08 10.93
C GLU A 141 -2.33 21.34 10.17
N SER A 142 -2.61 22.61 9.89
CA SER A 142 -3.78 23.06 9.14
C SER A 142 -3.82 22.52 7.70
N SER A 143 -2.65 22.30 7.09
CA SER A 143 -2.50 21.70 5.77
C SER A 143 -2.60 20.17 5.80
N ALA A 144 -2.09 19.54 6.86
CA ALA A 144 -2.06 18.09 7.00
C ALA A 144 -3.48 17.48 7.03
N THR A 145 -4.44 18.13 7.70
CA THR A 145 -5.81 17.63 7.88
C THR A 145 -6.51 17.29 6.56
N HIS A 146 -6.25 18.04 5.49
CA HIS A 146 -6.89 17.83 4.19
C HIS A 146 -5.91 17.27 3.13
N TRP A 147 -4.69 16.92 3.52
CA TRP A 147 -3.63 16.54 2.58
C TRP A 147 -3.99 15.32 1.72
N TYR A 148 -4.65 14.33 2.33
CA TYR A 148 -5.02 13.09 1.65
C TYR A 148 -6.40 13.15 0.99
N ARG A 149 -7.10 14.30 1.08
CA ARG A 149 -8.40 14.48 0.47
C ARG A 149 -8.24 14.50 -1.04
N VAL A 150 -9.02 13.67 -1.74
CA VAL A 150 -9.07 13.73 -3.20
C VAL A 150 -10.02 14.88 -3.57
N PRO A 151 -9.63 15.84 -4.41
CA PRO A 151 -10.55 16.87 -4.86
C PRO A 151 -11.72 16.22 -5.59
N TYR A 152 -12.92 16.29 -5.00
CA TYR A 152 -14.14 15.82 -5.64
C TYR A 152 -14.42 16.69 -6.86
N ARG A 153 -14.22 16.15 -8.07
CA ARG A 153 -14.74 16.79 -9.29
C ARG A 153 -16.24 16.57 -9.32
N LYS A 154 -17.01 17.48 -8.71
CA LYS A 154 -18.39 17.69 -9.17
C LYS A 154 -18.31 18.07 -10.64
N SER A 155 -18.92 17.27 -11.50
CA SER A 155 -19.36 17.71 -12.82
C SER A 155 -20.03 19.07 -12.63
N SER A 156 -19.39 20.10 -13.15
CA SER A 156 -19.73 21.49 -12.93
C SER A 156 -21.14 21.83 -13.38
N THR A 157 -21.90 22.49 -12.51
CA THR A 157 -22.62 23.70 -12.89
C THR A 157 -21.94 24.88 -12.19
N SER A 158 -21.48 25.81 -13.01
CA SER A 158 -20.68 26.99 -12.70
C SER A 158 -21.41 28.01 -11.80
N THR A 159 -20.68 28.64 -10.89
CA THR A 159 -20.66 30.12 -10.74
C THR A 159 -19.37 30.53 -10.00
N GLY A 160 -18.70 31.53 -10.56
CA GLY A 160 -17.37 31.97 -10.13
C GLY A 160 -17.39 32.86 -8.89
N ALA A 161 -16.31 32.75 -8.10
CA ALA A 161 -15.79 33.81 -7.26
C ALA A 161 -14.31 33.48 -6.95
N GLN A 162 -13.39 33.99 -7.78
CA GLN A 162 -11.97 33.95 -7.45
C GLN A 162 -11.69 35.01 -6.38
N ARG A 163 -11.36 34.57 -5.16
CA ARG A 163 -10.70 35.41 -4.16
C ARG A 163 -9.21 35.06 -4.17
N ASN A 164 -8.40 35.99 -4.68
CA ASN A 164 -6.95 35.92 -4.60
C ASN A 164 -6.50 36.22 -3.16
N THR A 165 -5.93 35.23 -2.49
CA THR A 165 -5.12 35.45 -1.28
C THR A 165 -3.76 34.80 -1.51
N SER A 166 -2.73 35.65 -1.62
CA SER A 166 -1.33 35.27 -1.75
C SER A 166 -0.81 34.80 -0.39
N SER A 167 -0.83 33.48 -0.17
CA SER A 167 -0.07 32.81 0.89
C SER A 167 0.84 31.77 0.23
N LEU A 168 2.06 31.61 0.77
CA LEU A 168 3.09 30.68 0.30
C LEU A 168 2.45 29.32 -0.03
N SER A 169 2.35 29.02 -1.32
CA SER A 169 1.58 27.88 -1.83
C SER A 169 2.35 26.58 -1.63
N ILE A 170 2.24 26.02 -0.42
CA ILE A 170 2.45 24.58 -0.24
C ILE A 170 1.38 23.90 -1.09
N GLN A 171 1.77 23.46 -2.29
CA GLN A 171 0.87 22.77 -3.19
C GLN A 171 0.45 21.45 -2.52
N GLN A 172 -0.82 21.37 -2.11
CA GLN A 172 -1.49 20.11 -1.80
C GLN A 172 -1.21 19.11 -2.92
N PRO A 173 -1.19 17.78 -2.64
CA PRO A 173 -0.90 16.79 -3.66
C PRO A 173 -1.93 16.92 -4.79
N GLN A 174 -1.50 17.50 -5.91
CA GLN A 174 -2.24 17.52 -7.18
C GLN A 174 -2.22 16.12 -7.82
N SER A 175 -2.06 15.06 -7.02
CA SER A 175 -1.95 13.70 -7.52
C SER A 175 -3.30 13.31 -8.10
N SER A 176 -3.46 13.47 -9.41
CA SER A 176 -4.56 12.85 -10.13
C SER A 176 -4.55 11.34 -9.84
N THR A 177 -5.70 10.68 -9.93
CA THR A 177 -5.77 9.21 -9.80
C THR A 177 -4.75 8.50 -10.70
N LYS A 178 -4.44 9.10 -11.87
CA LYS A 178 -3.44 8.62 -12.82
C LYS A 178 -2.00 8.65 -12.28
N GLU A 179 -1.62 9.68 -11.51
CA GLU A 179 -0.26 9.80 -10.94
C GLU A 179 -0.02 8.82 -9.79
N ARG A 180 -1.06 8.53 -8.99
CA ARG A 180 -0.99 7.48 -7.94
C ARG A 180 -0.86 6.08 -8.54
N GLU A 181 -1.52 5.84 -9.66
CA GLU A 181 -1.46 4.56 -10.39
C GLU A 181 -0.10 4.34 -11.07
N SER A 182 0.68 5.40 -11.32
CA SER A 182 2.09 5.33 -11.75
C SER A 182 3.10 5.47 -10.61
N SER A 183 2.64 5.44 -9.36
CA SER A 183 3.54 5.55 -8.22
C SER A 183 4.44 4.33 -8.10
N LEU A 184 5.65 4.55 -7.56
CA LEU A 184 6.58 3.47 -7.24
C LEU A 184 5.97 2.46 -6.27
N TYR A 185 5.16 2.92 -5.31
CA TYR A 185 4.37 2.05 -4.45
C TYR A 185 3.53 1.07 -5.24
N TRP A 186 2.69 1.59 -6.14
CA TRP A 186 1.79 0.75 -6.92
C TRP A 186 2.55 -0.29 -7.74
N MET A 187 3.64 0.12 -8.41
CA MET A 187 4.48 -0.77 -9.21
C MET A 187 5.18 -1.85 -8.37
N ALA A 188 5.61 -1.52 -7.16
CA ALA A 188 6.27 -2.47 -6.27
C ALA A 188 5.28 -3.54 -5.76
N ILE A 189 4.10 -3.11 -5.31
CA ILE A 189 3.10 -4.05 -4.76
C ILE A 189 2.52 -4.96 -5.84
N ALA A 190 2.34 -4.46 -7.07
CA ALA A 190 1.84 -5.27 -8.19
C ALA A 190 2.77 -6.42 -8.61
N GLN A 191 4.06 -6.36 -8.25
CA GLN A 191 5.05 -7.40 -8.56
C GLN A 191 5.15 -8.48 -7.48
N LEU A 192 4.52 -8.27 -6.31
CA LEU A 192 4.52 -9.28 -5.26
C LEU A 192 3.74 -10.52 -5.73
N PRO A 193 4.20 -11.73 -5.39
CA PRO A 193 3.41 -12.94 -5.60
C PRO A 193 2.02 -12.79 -4.98
N PRO A 194 0.96 -13.34 -5.60
CA PRO A 194 -0.33 -13.45 -4.94
C PRO A 194 -0.12 -14.19 -3.62
N GLU A 195 -0.54 -13.58 -2.50
CA GLU A 195 -0.47 -14.27 -1.21
C GLU A 195 -1.21 -15.62 -1.34
N PRO A 196 -0.63 -16.72 -0.84
CA PRO A 196 -1.36 -17.97 -0.75
C PRO A 196 -2.65 -17.70 0.00
N MET A 197 -3.78 -18.17 -0.53
CA MET A 197 -5.06 -17.99 0.15
C MET A 197 -4.92 -18.66 1.52
N ASP A 198 -4.92 -17.87 2.59
CA ASP A 198 -4.91 -18.40 3.95
C ASP A 198 -6.00 -19.48 4.07
N ASP A 199 -5.76 -20.54 4.84
CA ASP A 199 -6.68 -21.67 5.10
C ASP A 199 -8.10 -21.24 5.56
N HIS A 200 -8.30 -19.96 5.88
CA HIS A 200 -9.61 -19.33 6.11
C HIS A 200 -10.52 -19.31 4.86
N PHE A 201 -9.99 -19.60 3.66
CA PHE A 201 -10.83 -19.83 2.47
C PHE A 201 -11.45 -21.23 2.45
N MET A 202 -10.88 -22.20 3.19
CA MET A 202 -11.31 -23.60 3.20
C MET A 202 -12.38 -23.91 4.25
N THR A 203 -12.63 -23.01 5.20
CA THR A 203 -13.67 -23.20 6.23
C THR A 203 -15.10 -22.96 5.73
N GLY A 204 -15.29 -22.58 4.46
CA GLY A 204 -16.62 -22.49 3.84
C GLY A 204 -17.54 -21.41 4.42
N GLU A 205 -17.03 -20.54 5.29
CA GLU A 205 -17.76 -19.39 5.81
C GLU A 205 -17.94 -18.37 4.67
N PRO A 206 -19.18 -18.00 4.31
CA PRO A 206 -19.47 -17.12 3.17
C PRO A 206 -18.99 -15.67 3.40
N ASN A 207 -18.56 -15.34 4.61
CA ASN A 207 -18.16 -14.01 5.02
C ASN A 207 -16.64 -13.92 5.12
N ASN A 208 -16.00 -13.67 3.99
CA ASN A 208 -14.61 -13.20 3.93
C ASN A 208 -14.59 -11.72 4.35
N VAL A 209 -14.88 -11.50 5.64
CA VAL A 209 -15.26 -10.24 6.28
C VAL A 209 -14.37 -9.09 5.80
N LEU A 210 -14.95 -8.29 4.92
CA LEU A 210 -14.62 -6.88 4.83
C LEU A 210 -14.84 -6.32 6.24
N ARG A 211 -13.76 -6.09 6.99
CA ARG A 211 -13.90 -5.59 8.37
C ARG A 211 -14.45 -4.18 8.28
N TYR A 212 -15.67 -4.00 8.77
CA TYR A 212 -16.36 -2.73 8.82
C TYR A 212 -15.79 -1.92 9.97
N TYR A 213 -15.52 -0.64 9.72
CA TYR A 213 -15.07 0.26 10.76
C TYR A 213 -16.15 1.33 10.97
N ASN A 214 -16.64 1.46 12.20
CA ASN A 214 -17.49 2.61 12.55
C ASN A 214 -16.67 3.90 12.53
N SER A 215 -17.32 5.04 12.76
CA SER A 215 -16.69 6.36 12.89
C SER A 215 -15.56 6.45 13.94
N ASN A 216 -15.43 5.46 14.82
CA ASN A 216 -14.43 5.42 15.88
C ASN A 216 -13.22 4.52 15.56
N GLY A 217 -13.23 3.82 14.42
CA GLY A 217 -12.14 2.92 14.02
C GLY A 217 -12.23 1.53 14.62
N GLU A 218 -13.33 1.19 15.26
CA GLU A 218 -13.59 -0.12 15.84
C GLU A 218 -14.22 -1.05 14.80
N ILE A 219 -13.87 -2.34 14.87
CA ILE A 219 -14.45 -3.37 13.99
C ILE A 219 -15.90 -3.60 14.43
N VAL A 220 -16.85 -3.40 13.52
CA VAL A 220 -18.29 -3.64 13.76
C VAL A 220 -18.70 -4.95 13.09
N GLU A 221 -19.53 -5.74 13.79
CA GLU A 221 -20.06 -7.03 13.30
C GLU A 221 -21.42 -6.90 12.59
N GLU A 222 -22.14 -5.78 12.75
CA GLU A 222 -23.50 -5.61 12.22
C GLU A 222 -23.53 -5.24 10.72
N ASP A 223 -24.35 -5.99 9.98
CA ASP A 223 -24.63 -5.91 8.53
C ASP A 223 -25.30 -4.60 8.06
N ASP A 224 -25.21 -3.49 8.80
CA ASP A 224 -25.75 -2.22 8.33
C ASP A 224 -24.74 -1.53 7.39
N ASP A 225 -24.77 -2.00 6.14
CA ASP A 225 -24.06 -1.47 4.96
C ASP A 225 -24.25 0.05 4.74
N SER A 226 -25.14 0.68 5.51
CA SER A 226 -25.49 2.10 5.44
C SER A 226 -24.42 3.04 5.98
N PHE A 227 -23.55 2.60 6.89
CA PHE A 227 -22.56 3.48 7.57
C PHE A 227 -21.10 3.03 7.46
N SER A 228 -20.82 2.06 6.60
CA SER A 228 -19.49 1.47 6.46
C SER A 228 -18.67 2.13 5.35
N TYR A 229 -17.39 2.41 5.63
CA TYR A 229 -16.42 2.83 4.62
C TYR A 229 -15.76 1.63 3.96
N TYR A 230 -15.75 1.61 2.63
CA TYR A 230 -15.21 0.48 1.88
C TYR A 230 -13.80 0.74 1.36
N GLU A 231 -12.97 -0.30 1.37
CA GLU A 231 -11.70 -0.28 0.67
C GLU A 231 -11.87 -0.76 -0.78
N CYS A 232 -11.11 -0.16 -1.70
CA CYS A 232 -11.02 -0.60 -3.08
C CYS A 232 -10.53 -2.05 -3.12
N ARG A 233 -11.23 -2.93 -3.83
CA ARG A 233 -10.87 -4.35 -3.95
C ARG A 233 -9.51 -4.60 -4.61
N HIS A 234 -9.10 -3.77 -5.57
CA HIS A 234 -7.86 -3.98 -6.31
C HIS A 234 -6.65 -3.99 -5.35
N PRO A 235 -5.90 -5.10 -5.22
CA PRO A 235 -4.95 -5.28 -4.12
C PRO A 235 -3.88 -4.19 -3.97
N PRO A 236 -3.22 -3.72 -5.05
CA PRO A 236 -2.23 -2.63 -4.96
C PRO A 236 -2.83 -1.26 -4.60
N CYS A 237 -4.15 -1.11 -4.62
CA CYS A 237 -4.83 0.13 -4.27
C CYS A 237 -5.11 0.17 -2.76
N THR A 238 -4.74 1.28 -2.14
CA THR A 238 -4.96 1.56 -0.71
C THR A 238 -6.12 2.52 -0.44
N ARG A 239 -6.91 2.88 -1.47
CA ARG A 239 -8.03 3.82 -1.30
C ARG A 239 -9.14 3.20 -0.45
N ILE A 240 -9.55 3.96 0.55
CA ILE A 240 -10.77 3.75 1.32
C ILE A 240 -11.72 4.91 0.99
N GLU A 241 -13.02 4.63 0.98
CA GLU A 241 -14.06 5.63 0.78
C GLU A 241 -13.88 6.81 1.74
N GLN A 242 -14.01 8.03 1.20
CA GLN A 242 -14.06 9.26 2.00
C GLN A 242 -15.50 9.67 2.30
N GLU A 243 -16.41 9.29 1.40
CA GLU A 243 -17.85 9.46 1.55
C GLU A 243 -18.55 8.11 1.41
N LEU A 244 -19.64 7.91 2.14
CA LEU A 244 -20.40 6.67 2.09
C LEU A 244 -20.83 6.36 0.65
N ARG A 245 -20.53 5.15 0.17
CA ARG A 245 -20.90 4.65 -1.17
C ARG A 245 -20.23 5.41 -2.32
N GLU A 246 -19.08 6.04 -2.09
CA GLU A 246 -18.25 6.67 -3.14
C GLU A 246 -17.82 5.64 -4.20
N PHE A 247 -17.57 4.39 -3.81
CA PHE A 247 -16.99 3.40 -4.71
C PHE A 247 -18.03 2.71 -5.58
N SER A 248 -17.65 2.45 -6.83
CA SER A 248 -18.46 1.68 -7.77
C SER A 248 -18.51 0.22 -7.37
N ILE A 249 -19.70 -0.37 -7.37
CA ILE A 249 -19.91 -1.79 -7.04
C ILE A 249 -19.90 -2.62 -8.32
N CYS A 250 -19.28 -3.80 -8.29
CA CYS A 250 -19.32 -4.75 -9.38
C CYS A 250 -20.75 -5.11 -9.76
N GLY A 251 -21.15 -4.80 -11.00
CA GLY A 251 -22.48 -5.06 -11.54
C GLY A 251 -22.93 -6.53 -11.43
N ARG A 252 -21.98 -7.48 -11.49
CA ARG A 252 -22.26 -8.92 -11.47
C ARG A 252 -22.44 -9.49 -10.07
N CYS A 253 -21.45 -9.32 -9.18
CA CYS A 253 -21.53 -9.91 -7.84
C CYS A 253 -22.15 -8.98 -6.80
N GLN A 254 -22.26 -7.67 -7.06
CA GLN A 254 -22.76 -6.68 -6.11
C GLN A 254 -22.01 -6.63 -4.76
N GLU A 255 -20.80 -7.20 -4.71
CA GLU A 255 -19.98 -7.29 -3.49
C GLU A 255 -18.66 -6.52 -3.62
N ALA A 256 -17.94 -6.73 -4.73
CA ALA A 256 -16.64 -6.09 -4.94
C ALA A 256 -16.82 -4.60 -5.23
N ARG A 257 -16.14 -3.74 -4.45
CA ARG A 257 -16.16 -2.28 -4.64
C ARG A 257 -14.84 -1.77 -5.19
N TYR A 258 -14.91 -0.81 -6.09
CA TYR A 258 -13.76 -0.21 -6.72
C TYR A 258 -13.87 1.30 -6.67
N CYS A 259 -12.76 1.92 -6.31
CA CYS A 259 -12.61 3.36 -6.29
C CYS A 259 -12.67 4.01 -7.69
N GLY A 260 -12.79 3.21 -8.75
CA GLY A 260 -13.02 3.64 -10.13
C GLY A 260 -12.89 2.48 -11.13
N ILE A 261 -13.31 2.71 -12.38
CA ILE A 261 -13.33 1.69 -13.46
C ILE A 261 -11.94 1.12 -13.76
N ASN A 262 -10.87 1.91 -13.65
CA ASN A 262 -9.50 1.46 -13.89
C ASN A 262 -9.09 0.33 -12.93
N CYS A 263 -9.39 0.49 -11.63
CA CYS A 263 -9.11 -0.54 -10.63
C CYS A 263 -9.92 -1.82 -10.89
N GLN A 264 -11.18 -1.68 -11.32
CA GLN A 264 -12.01 -2.83 -11.69
C GLN A 264 -11.44 -3.60 -12.89
N GLN A 265 -11.06 -2.89 -13.97
CA GLN A 265 -10.52 -3.53 -15.18
C GLN A 265 -9.21 -4.27 -14.91
N ARG A 266 -8.32 -3.69 -14.10
CA ARG A 266 -7.04 -4.35 -13.72
C ARG A 266 -7.27 -5.56 -12.83
N ASP A 267 -8.15 -5.44 -11.84
CA ASP A 267 -8.48 -6.54 -10.95
C ASP A 267 -9.26 -7.67 -11.64
N TRP A 268 -9.91 -7.37 -12.77
CA TRP A 268 -10.76 -8.32 -13.49
C TRP A 268 -10.09 -9.66 -13.79
N LEU A 269 -8.78 -9.66 -14.10
CA LEU A 269 -8.01 -10.88 -14.38
C LEU A 269 -8.04 -11.87 -13.21
N VAL A 270 -8.12 -11.37 -11.97
CA VAL A 270 -8.20 -12.15 -10.73
C VAL A 270 -9.65 -12.30 -10.30
N HIS A 271 -10.39 -11.20 -10.20
CA HIS A 271 -11.76 -11.18 -9.68
C HIS A 271 -12.70 -12.09 -10.45
N LYS A 272 -12.61 -12.15 -11.79
CA LYS A 272 -13.53 -12.95 -12.64
C LYS A 272 -13.53 -14.44 -12.29
N LYS A 273 -12.46 -14.96 -11.69
CA LYS A 273 -12.34 -16.37 -11.27
C LYS A 273 -13.31 -16.72 -10.13
N PHE A 274 -13.66 -15.73 -9.31
CA PHE A 274 -14.50 -15.90 -8.12
C PHE A 274 -15.75 -15.02 -8.14
N CYS A 275 -15.91 -14.16 -9.16
CA CYS A 275 -17.07 -13.30 -9.33
C CYS A 275 -18.32 -14.13 -9.66
N ARG A 276 -19.20 -14.28 -8.66
CA ARG A 276 -20.47 -15.01 -8.79
C ARG A 276 -21.63 -14.03 -8.86
N GLU A 277 -22.60 -14.31 -9.69
CA GLU A 277 -23.80 -13.48 -9.77
C GLU A 277 -24.61 -13.62 -8.48
N LYS A 278 -24.81 -12.50 -7.78
CA LYS A 278 -25.70 -12.48 -6.62
C LYS A 278 -27.11 -12.62 -7.18
N ARG A 279 -27.77 -13.74 -6.92
CA ARG A 279 -29.19 -13.91 -7.24
C ARG A 279 -29.91 -12.73 -6.61
N ARG A 280 -30.46 -11.83 -7.43
CA ARG A 280 -31.38 -10.80 -6.93
C ARG A 280 -32.46 -11.57 -6.18
N ALA A 281 -32.69 -11.24 -4.91
CA ALA A 281 -33.91 -11.65 -4.25
C ALA A 281 -35.05 -11.26 -5.20
N PHE A 282 -35.89 -12.23 -5.55
CA PHE A 282 -37.03 -12.02 -6.43
C PHE A 282 -37.75 -10.72 -6.04
N PRO A 283 -38.27 -9.93 -7.00
CA PRO A 283 -39.08 -8.78 -6.64
C PRO A 283 -40.17 -9.30 -5.70
N ILE A 284 -40.21 -8.76 -4.49
CA ILE A 284 -41.34 -8.92 -3.58
C ILE A 284 -42.54 -8.52 -4.43
N PHE A 285 -43.34 -9.52 -4.81
CA PHE A 285 -44.68 -9.29 -5.34
C PHE A 285 -45.37 -8.50 -4.24
N LEU A 286 -45.41 -7.18 -4.41
CA LEU A 286 -46.35 -6.34 -3.72
C LEU A 286 -47.70 -6.80 -4.27
N GLU A 287 -48.28 -7.84 -3.67
CA GLU A 287 -49.73 -8.05 -3.76
C GLU A 287 -50.34 -6.79 -3.16
N ARG A 288 -50.59 -5.83 -4.04
CA ARG A 288 -51.58 -4.81 -3.86
C ARG A 288 -52.90 -5.57 -3.70
N SER A 289 -53.25 -5.89 -2.46
CA SER A 289 -54.55 -6.47 -2.15
C SER A 289 -55.61 -5.56 -2.76
N PRO A 290 -56.49 -6.05 -3.65
CA PRO A 290 -57.57 -5.23 -4.15
C PRO A 290 -58.54 -4.98 -2.99
N GLU A 291 -59.00 -3.74 -2.95
CA GLU A 291 -59.96 -3.16 -2.01
C GLU A 291 -61.01 -4.14 -1.46
N ARG A 292 -61.25 -4.06 -0.16
CA ARG A 292 -62.59 -4.21 0.40
C ARG A 292 -62.77 -3.40 1.68
#